data_AF-A0A1H4CKY1-F1
#
_entry.id   AF-A0A1H4CKY1-F1
#
_cell.length_a   1.000
_cell.length_b   1.000
_cell.length_c   1.000
_cell.angle_alpha   90.00
_cell.angle_beta   90.00
_cell.angle_gamma   90.00
#
_symmetry.space_group_name_H-M   'P 1'
#
loop_
_entity.id
_entity.type
_entity.pdbx_description
1 polymer ?
#
loop_
_entity_poly.entity_id
_entity_poly.type
_entity_poly.pdbx_seq_one_letter_code
_entity_poly.pdbx_strand_id
1 'polypeptide(L)'
;MAWFGQGKDTIEWEEFRDDVLFYKWPKKEVKKGAKLIIRTGQKAIFYANGAVEGVFETPGTYDIASEIVPFLSTLKGIMDLRGDSGMRAEVYFVNSKELLLPWGTRQRIMIPTPEVPAGIPVGCNGNLIITFRDYNIFIEKVAGIKDTYALEDVSERILGELNPIVAEAILGGQGCIGVNALLGLQMNSRKLSKTIGEELDKELFDIGLGVADFTIQNFNYPEEVQRMAEKVAGQAFLGDTNKYATIAMADGMEAGGDNMGAMGAQMAMGMQMAQQMAGSMAQPQQPAAPQQAAPAAAPAGDRFCPNCRKMVAGKFCPDCGTETV
;
A
#
# COMPACT_ATOMS: atom_id res chain seq x y z
N MET A 1 0.13 3.73 -70.45
CA MET A 1 -0.95 3.53 -69.48
C MET A 1 -0.41 2.66 -68.34
N ALA A 2 -0.01 3.26 -67.23
CA ALA A 2 0.32 2.54 -65.99
C ALA A 2 -0.60 3.09 -64.90
N TRP A 3 -1.73 2.42 -64.71
CA TRP A 3 -2.77 2.71 -63.74
C TRP A 3 -2.41 1.91 -62.47
N PHE A 4 -1.50 2.44 -61.66
CA PHE A 4 -1.21 1.88 -60.34
C PHE A 4 -2.02 2.65 -59.30
N GLY A 5 -2.80 1.89 -58.53
CA GLY A 5 -3.99 2.33 -57.83
C GLY A 5 -3.78 3.47 -56.85
N GLN A 6 -4.80 4.32 -56.75
CA GLN A 6 -5.06 5.11 -55.55
C GLN A 6 -4.99 4.16 -54.35
N GLY A 7 -3.97 4.34 -53.50
CA GLY A 7 -3.68 3.46 -52.37
C GLY A 7 -4.91 3.30 -51.47
N LYS A 8 -5.36 2.06 -51.33
CA LYS A 8 -6.33 1.67 -50.30
C LYS A 8 -5.69 1.95 -48.94
N ASP A 9 -6.40 2.65 -48.06
CA ASP A 9 -5.88 3.01 -46.76
C ASP A 9 -5.76 1.76 -45.86
N THR A 10 -4.60 1.55 -45.24
CA THR A 10 -4.43 0.56 -44.18
C THR A 10 -4.67 1.25 -42.83
N ILE A 11 -5.58 0.70 -42.04
CA ILE A 11 -5.92 1.15 -40.70
C ILE A 11 -5.24 0.18 -39.75
N GLU A 12 -4.14 0.62 -39.16
CA GLU A 12 -3.39 -0.17 -38.20
C GLU A 12 -2.82 0.73 -37.11
N TRP A 13 -2.52 0.12 -35.97
CA TRP A 13 -1.75 0.73 -34.91
C TRP A 13 -0.46 -0.04 -34.68
N GLU A 14 0.65 0.58 -35.06
CA GLU A 14 1.99 0.15 -34.66
C GLU A 14 2.31 0.79 -33.30
N GLU A 15 2.21 -0.04 -32.26
CA GLU A 15 2.52 0.37 -30.88
C GLU A 15 4.01 0.71 -30.78
N PHE A 16 4.29 1.98 -30.50
CA PHE A 16 5.65 2.51 -30.36
C PHE A 16 6.09 2.64 -28.89
N ARG A 17 5.13 2.48 -27.97
CA ARG A 17 5.26 2.65 -26.52
C ARG A 17 4.32 1.65 -25.83
N ASP A 18 4.86 0.92 -24.86
CA ASP A 18 4.13 -0.15 -24.16
C ASP A 18 3.11 0.38 -23.14
N ASP A 19 3.17 1.68 -22.80
CA ASP A 19 2.31 2.32 -21.81
C ASP A 19 1.11 3.06 -22.45
N VAL A 20 0.94 2.95 -23.76
CA VAL A 20 -0.20 3.56 -24.46
C VAL A 20 -1.42 2.66 -24.27
N LEU A 21 -2.44 3.23 -23.63
CA LEU A 21 -3.73 2.61 -23.39
C LEU A 21 -4.60 2.67 -24.64
N PHE A 22 -4.51 3.79 -25.36
CA PHE A 22 -5.45 4.15 -26.41
C PHE A 22 -4.80 5.02 -27.49
N TYR A 23 -5.19 4.77 -28.74
CA TYR A 23 -4.73 5.50 -29.90
C TYR A 23 -5.86 5.73 -30.91
N LYS A 24 -6.10 6.98 -31.29
CA LYS A 24 -7.01 7.39 -32.35
C LYS A 24 -6.28 7.39 -33.68
N TRP A 25 -6.83 6.68 -34.65
CA TRP A 25 -6.33 6.74 -36.02
C TRP A 25 -6.58 8.13 -36.63
N PRO A 26 -5.57 8.77 -37.27
CA PRO A 26 -5.61 10.21 -37.58
C PRO A 26 -6.60 10.59 -38.70
N LYS A 27 -7.01 9.64 -39.54
CA LYS A 27 -7.94 9.90 -40.64
C LYS A 27 -9.38 9.77 -40.15
N LYS A 28 -10.23 10.71 -40.56
CA LYS A 28 -11.65 10.81 -40.21
C LYS A 28 -12.60 10.15 -41.23
N GLU A 29 -12.03 9.62 -42.30
CA GLU A 29 -12.77 8.97 -43.37
C GLU A 29 -12.12 7.63 -43.69
N VAL A 30 -12.95 6.60 -43.67
CA VAL A 30 -12.59 5.23 -43.98
C VAL A 30 -13.03 4.95 -45.41
N LYS A 31 -12.05 4.75 -46.30
CA LYS A 31 -12.31 4.48 -47.71
C LYS A 31 -12.80 3.05 -47.94
N LYS A 32 -13.59 2.88 -49.01
CA LYS A 32 -14.03 1.57 -49.47
C LYS A 32 -12.85 0.69 -49.85
N GLY A 33 -12.81 -0.53 -49.33
CA GLY A 33 -11.70 -1.48 -49.51
C GLY A 33 -10.44 -1.15 -48.71
N ALA A 34 -10.54 -0.27 -47.70
CA ALA A 34 -9.53 -0.17 -46.65
C ALA A 34 -9.40 -1.50 -45.90
N LYS A 35 -8.21 -1.76 -45.37
CA LYS A 35 -7.94 -2.95 -44.54
C LYS A 35 -7.71 -2.52 -43.10
N LEU A 36 -8.42 -3.16 -42.18
CA LEU A 36 -8.17 -3.03 -40.75
C LEU A 36 -7.25 -4.15 -40.29
N ILE A 37 -6.13 -3.82 -39.66
CA ILE A 37 -5.20 -4.80 -39.09
C ILE A 37 -5.23 -4.66 -37.57
N ILE A 38 -5.62 -5.72 -36.89
CA ILE A 38 -5.65 -5.82 -35.43
C ILE A 38 -4.62 -6.85 -35.01
N ARG A 39 -3.64 -6.42 -34.20
CA ARG A 39 -2.60 -7.30 -33.67
C ARG A 39 -3.06 -7.92 -32.35
N THR A 40 -2.37 -8.96 -31.91
CA THR A 40 -2.66 -9.61 -30.62
C THR A 40 -2.54 -8.61 -29.47
N GLY A 41 -3.54 -8.60 -28.58
CA GLY A 41 -3.60 -7.65 -27.47
C GLY A 41 -4.08 -6.25 -27.86
N GLN A 42 -4.58 -6.07 -29.08
CA GLN A 42 -5.25 -4.85 -29.51
C GLN A 42 -6.72 -5.13 -29.81
N LYS A 43 -7.55 -4.11 -29.61
CA LYS A 43 -8.94 -4.07 -30.06
C LYS A 43 -9.14 -2.80 -30.88
N ALA A 44 -10.08 -2.82 -31.83
CA ALA A 44 -10.43 -1.65 -32.62
C ALA A 44 -11.91 -1.31 -32.44
N ILE A 45 -12.22 -0.04 -32.20
CA ILE A 45 -13.56 0.48 -31.98
C ILE A 45 -13.85 1.50 -33.06
N PHE A 46 -14.98 1.32 -33.73
CA PHE A 46 -15.48 2.23 -34.75
C PHE A 46 -16.53 3.14 -34.13
N TYR A 47 -16.25 4.44 -34.15
CA TYR A 47 -17.19 5.47 -33.79
C TYR A 47 -17.68 6.19 -35.04
N ALA A 48 -19.00 6.30 -35.20
CA ALA A 48 -19.60 7.16 -36.21
C ALA A 48 -20.83 7.86 -35.64
N ASN A 49 -21.11 9.07 -36.12
CA ASN A 49 -22.29 9.85 -35.71
C ASN A 49 -22.44 10.06 -34.18
N GLY A 50 -21.33 10.02 -33.42
CA GLY A 50 -21.34 10.17 -31.97
C GLY A 50 -21.73 8.92 -31.18
N ALA A 51 -21.81 7.74 -31.83
CA ALA A 51 -22.07 6.47 -31.19
C ALA A 51 -21.02 5.41 -31.58
N VAL A 52 -20.85 4.39 -30.72
CA VAL A 52 -20.10 3.18 -31.06
C VAL A 52 -20.90 2.41 -32.11
N GLU A 53 -20.34 2.27 -33.31
CA GLU A 53 -20.98 1.50 -34.36
C GLU A 53 -20.60 0.02 -34.31
N GLY A 54 -19.38 -0.30 -33.86
CA GLY A 54 -18.92 -1.68 -33.76
C GLY A 54 -17.55 -1.81 -33.08
N VAL A 55 -17.30 -2.98 -32.50
CA VAL A 55 -16.04 -3.32 -31.81
C VAL A 55 -15.47 -4.61 -32.38
N PHE A 56 -14.20 -4.57 -32.75
CA PHE A 56 -13.44 -5.69 -33.27
C PHE A 56 -12.48 -6.17 -32.20
N GLU A 57 -12.80 -7.31 -31.59
CA GLU A 57 -12.03 -7.88 -30.49
C GLU A 57 -11.05 -8.96 -30.94
N THR A 58 -11.25 -9.52 -32.13
CA THR A 58 -10.43 -10.62 -32.62
C THR A 58 -9.22 -10.07 -33.38
N PRO A 59 -8.00 -10.60 -33.12
CA PRO A 59 -6.84 -10.27 -33.93
C PRO A 59 -7.01 -10.80 -35.35
N GLY A 60 -6.57 -10.02 -36.34
CA GLY A 60 -6.75 -10.39 -37.74
C GLY A 60 -6.62 -9.23 -38.71
N THR A 61 -6.82 -9.54 -39.98
CA THR A 61 -6.97 -8.53 -41.04
C THR A 61 -8.39 -8.58 -41.54
N TYR A 62 -9.11 -7.48 -41.40
CA TYR A 62 -10.51 -7.35 -41.81
C TYR A 62 -10.64 -6.47 -43.04
N ASP A 63 -11.45 -6.88 -44.00
CA ASP A 63 -11.85 -6.00 -45.11
C ASP A 63 -13.08 -5.19 -44.69
N ILE A 64 -12.92 -3.87 -44.68
CA ILE A 64 -13.94 -2.95 -44.22
C ILE A 64 -15.23 -3.05 -45.04
N ALA A 65 -15.15 -3.34 -46.34
CA ALA A 65 -16.32 -3.36 -47.19
C ALA A 65 -17.20 -4.60 -47.00
N SER A 66 -16.61 -5.77 -46.67
CA SER A 66 -17.34 -7.04 -46.59
C SER A 66 -17.59 -7.53 -45.18
N GLU A 67 -16.71 -7.22 -44.23
CA GLU A 67 -16.70 -7.85 -42.90
C GLU A 67 -17.13 -6.90 -41.78
N ILE A 68 -17.15 -5.59 -42.01
CA ILE A 68 -17.56 -4.59 -41.00
C ILE A 68 -19.07 -4.28 -41.09
N VAL A 69 -19.65 -4.35 -42.30
CA VAL A 69 -21.09 -4.09 -42.56
C VAL A 69 -22.04 -4.85 -41.61
N PRO A 70 -21.79 -6.12 -41.24
CA PRO A 70 -22.65 -6.85 -40.29
C PRO A 70 -22.55 -6.38 -38.84
N PHE A 71 -21.46 -5.70 -38.47
CA PHE A 71 -21.19 -5.24 -37.10
C PHE A 71 -21.61 -3.80 -36.87
N LEU A 72 -21.84 -3.02 -37.92
CA LEU A 72 -22.33 -1.65 -37.82
C LEU A 72 -23.79 -1.65 -37.36
N SER A 73 -24.02 -1.09 -36.17
CA SER A 73 -25.35 -0.97 -35.58
C SER A 73 -26.34 -0.15 -36.43
N THR A 74 -25.85 0.79 -37.26
CA THR A 74 -26.70 1.74 -37.99
C THR A 74 -26.84 1.41 -39.49
N LEU A 75 -28.09 1.30 -39.97
CA LEU A 75 -28.47 1.15 -41.38
C LEU A 75 -27.84 2.20 -42.33
N LYS A 76 -27.51 3.39 -41.83
CA LYS A 76 -26.80 4.44 -42.59
C LYS A 76 -25.35 4.09 -42.87
N GLY A 77 -24.63 3.50 -41.90
CA GLY A 77 -23.24 3.12 -42.12
C GLY A 77 -23.12 2.05 -43.21
N ILE A 78 -24.10 1.14 -43.26
CA ILE A 78 -24.25 0.14 -44.33
C ILE A 78 -24.47 0.82 -45.70
N MET A 79 -25.30 1.86 -45.79
CA MET A 79 -25.58 2.59 -47.03
C MET A 79 -24.40 3.45 -47.51
N ASP A 80 -23.70 4.13 -46.60
CA ASP A 80 -22.54 4.97 -46.93
C ASP A 80 -21.37 4.12 -47.43
N LEU A 81 -21.10 2.95 -46.82
CA LEU A 81 -20.12 1.98 -47.35
C LEU A 81 -20.52 1.36 -48.69
N ARG A 82 -21.82 1.26 -48.97
CA ARG A 82 -22.34 0.75 -50.25
C ARG A 82 -22.19 1.77 -51.38
N GLY A 83 -22.24 3.06 -51.07
CA GLY A 83 -21.90 4.17 -51.96
C GLY A 83 -20.43 4.17 -52.39
N ASP A 84 -20.08 5.07 -53.32
CA ASP A 84 -18.68 5.29 -53.76
C ASP A 84 -17.96 6.34 -52.88
N SER A 85 -18.70 6.96 -51.95
CA SER A 85 -18.21 7.89 -50.94
C SER A 85 -17.86 7.11 -49.67
N GLY A 86 -16.63 7.21 -49.16
CA GLY A 86 -16.22 6.53 -47.93
C GLY A 86 -17.10 6.87 -46.71
N MET A 87 -16.96 6.10 -45.64
CA MET A 87 -17.65 6.36 -44.39
C MET A 87 -16.87 7.36 -43.54
N ARG A 88 -17.53 8.40 -43.03
CA ARG A 88 -16.97 9.20 -41.93
C ARG A 88 -17.08 8.42 -40.63
N ALA A 89 -15.96 7.85 -40.21
CA ALA A 89 -15.83 7.13 -38.96
C ALA A 89 -14.47 7.44 -38.33
N GLU A 90 -14.45 7.42 -37.01
CA GLU A 90 -13.25 7.50 -36.20
C GLU A 90 -12.91 6.08 -35.74
N VAL A 91 -11.65 5.68 -35.90
CA VAL A 91 -11.18 4.37 -35.48
C VAL A 91 -10.26 4.55 -34.29
N TYR A 92 -10.57 3.83 -33.23
CA TYR A 92 -9.83 3.86 -31.99
C TYR A 92 -9.26 2.49 -31.69
N PHE A 93 -7.96 2.43 -31.45
CA PHE A 93 -7.28 1.23 -31.01
C PHE A 93 -7.10 1.29 -29.49
N VAL A 94 -7.39 0.17 -28.83
CA VAL A 94 -7.24 0.00 -27.39
C VAL A 94 -6.30 -1.15 -27.11
N ASN A 95 -5.40 -0.96 -26.16
CA ASN A 95 -4.55 -2.03 -25.65
C ASN A 95 -5.34 -2.90 -24.67
N SER A 96 -5.46 -4.19 -24.92
CA SER A 96 -6.15 -5.13 -24.02
C SER A 96 -5.18 -5.93 -23.15
N LYS A 97 -3.91 -5.53 -23.08
CA LYS A 97 -2.89 -6.15 -22.26
C LYS A 97 -2.97 -5.68 -20.82
N GLU A 98 -2.36 -6.46 -19.93
CA GLU A 98 -2.09 -6.03 -18.56
C GLU A 98 -0.94 -5.01 -18.54
N LEU A 99 -1.09 -3.95 -17.77
CA LEU A 99 -0.13 -2.86 -17.68
C LEU A 99 0.36 -2.69 -16.24
N LEU A 100 1.68 -2.59 -16.11
CA LEU A 100 2.34 -2.38 -14.83
C LEU A 100 2.39 -0.90 -14.48
N LEU A 101 1.74 -0.53 -13.38
CA LEU A 101 1.82 0.79 -12.77
C LEU A 101 2.53 0.69 -11.40
N PRO A 102 3.79 1.14 -11.30
CA PRO A 102 4.43 1.30 -10.00
C PRO A 102 3.65 2.33 -9.15
N TRP A 103 3.45 2.03 -7.88
CA TRP A 103 2.74 2.90 -6.96
C TRP A 103 3.53 3.14 -5.67
N GLY A 104 3.24 4.26 -5.02
CA GLY A 104 3.79 4.58 -3.71
C GLY A 104 2.91 5.58 -2.98
N THR A 105 2.87 5.47 -1.65
CA THR A 105 2.14 6.40 -0.80
C THR A 105 2.75 7.80 -0.93
N ARG A 106 1.96 8.79 -1.35
CA ARG A 106 2.42 10.19 -1.47
C ARG A 106 2.74 10.83 -0.12
N GLN A 107 1.95 10.52 0.89
CA GLN A 107 2.15 10.96 2.26
C GLN A 107 2.41 9.75 3.15
N ARG A 108 3.28 9.92 4.15
CA ARG A 108 3.53 8.86 5.14
C ARG A 108 2.29 8.70 6.02
N ILE A 109 1.90 7.45 6.24
CA ILE A 109 0.78 7.07 7.07
C ILE A 109 1.28 6.96 8.51
N MET A 110 0.67 7.73 9.42
CA MET A 110 1.04 7.73 10.84
C MET A 110 0.39 6.55 11.54
N ILE A 111 1.16 5.52 11.87
CA ILE A 111 0.66 4.31 12.54
C ILE A 111 0.89 4.45 14.05
N PRO A 112 -0.15 4.64 14.88
CA PRO A 112 -0.01 4.73 16.32
C PRO A 112 0.52 3.41 16.90
N THR A 113 1.51 3.49 17.78
CA THR A 113 1.97 2.33 18.57
C THR A 113 1.98 2.69 20.06
N PRO A 114 1.95 1.69 20.98
CA PRO A 114 2.14 1.92 22.41
C PRO A 114 3.44 2.68 22.74
N GLU A 115 4.52 2.41 21.99
CA GLU A 115 5.82 3.06 22.18
C GLU A 115 5.81 4.49 21.63
N VAL A 116 5.08 4.74 20.55
CA VAL A 116 4.95 6.07 19.93
C VAL A 116 3.46 6.37 19.68
N PRO A 117 2.76 6.94 20.68
CA PRO A 117 1.33 7.26 20.55
C PRO A 117 1.03 8.29 19.46
N ALA A 118 2.01 9.16 19.15
CA ALA A 118 1.93 10.14 18.07
C ALA A 118 1.96 9.50 16.67
N GLY A 119 2.34 8.22 16.57
CA GLY A 119 2.42 7.45 15.35
C GLY A 119 3.80 7.41 14.74
N ILE A 120 4.16 6.25 14.21
CA ILE A 120 5.34 6.05 13.37
C ILE A 120 4.94 6.38 11.93
N PRO A 121 5.63 7.31 11.25
CA PRO A 121 5.35 7.60 9.85
C PRO A 121 5.85 6.46 8.95
N VAL A 122 4.94 5.76 8.29
CA VAL A 122 5.23 4.64 7.37
C VAL A 122 4.90 5.02 5.94
N GLY A 123 5.85 4.81 5.02
CA GLY A 123 5.59 4.84 3.59
C GLY A 123 5.49 3.42 3.03
N CYS A 124 4.75 3.24 1.95
CA CYS A 124 4.63 1.95 1.26
C CYS A 124 4.77 2.16 -0.24
N ASN A 125 5.33 1.18 -0.94
CA ASN A 125 5.35 1.15 -2.39
C ASN A 125 5.20 -0.28 -2.93
N GLY A 126 4.93 -0.37 -4.22
CA GLY A 126 4.88 -1.64 -4.91
C GLY A 126 4.38 -1.53 -6.33
N ASN A 127 3.81 -2.63 -6.81
CA ASN A 127 3.35 -2.75 -8.19
C ASN A 127 1.84 -2.99 -8.23
N LEU A 128 1.17 -2.29 -9.14
CA LEU A 128 -0.24 -2.46 -9.48
C LEU A 128 -0.31 -2.92 -10.94
N ILE A 129 -0.96 -4.05 -11.20
CA ILE A 129 -1.24 -4.52 -12.55
C ILE A 129 -2.68 -4.13 -12.88
N ILE A 130 -2.84 -3.24 -13.86
CA ILE A 130 -4.15 -2.81 -14.33
C ILE A 130 -4.52 -3.50 -15.64
N THR A 131 -5.81 -3.61 -15.88
CA THR A 131 -6.37 -4.12 -17.13
C THR A 131 -7.64 -3.35 -17.50
N PHE A 132 -8.02 -3.39 -18.77
CA PHE A 132 -9.29 -2.85 -19.22
C PHE A 132 -10.43 -3.82 -18.94
N ARG A 133 -11.43 -3.39 -18.17
CA ARG A 133 -12.70 -4.12 -18.01
C ARG A 133 -13.69 -3.73 -19.09
N ASP A 134 -13.89 -2.42 -19.27
CA ASP A 134 -14.78 -1.87 -20.27
C ASP A 134 -14.16 -0.61 -20.89
N TYR A 135 -13.68 -0.77 -22.13
CA TYR A 135 -13.06 0.30 -22.88
C TYR A 135 -14.07 1.36 -23.36
N ASN A 136 -15.36 1.03 -23.52
CA ASN A 136 -16.37 2.02 -23.91
C ASN A 136 -16.62 2.99 -22.76
N ILE A 137 -16.78 2.47 -21.54
CA ILE A 137 -16.93 3.28 -20.32
C ILE A 137 -15.69 4.16 -20.13
N PHE A 138 -14.49 3.61 -20.32
CA PHE A 138 -13.26 4.38 -20.20
C PHE A 138 -13.19 5.51 -21.23
N ILE A 139 -13.52 5.25 -22.50
CA ILE A 139 -13.49 6.27 -23.54
C ILE A 139 -14.50 7.38 -23.24
N GLU A 140 -15.72 7.02 -22.85
CA GLU A 140 -16.80 7.97 -22.54
C GLU A 140 -16.48 8.84 -21.32
N LYS A 141 -15.97 8.24 -20.23
CA LYS A 141 -15.79 8.93 -18.94
C LYS A 141 -14.39 9.51 -18.71
N VAL A 142 -13.35 8.98 -19.37
CA VAL A 142 -11.95 9.33 -19.09
C VAL A 142 -11.22 9.89 -20.31
N ALA A 143 -11.19 9.16 -21.42
CA ALA A 143 -10.34 9.54 -22.56
C ALA A 143 -10.88 10.76 -23.32
N GLY A 144 -12.20 10.87 -23.46
CA GLY A 144 -12.84 11.98 -24.17
C GLY A 144 -12.30 12.14 -25.60
N ILE A 145 -11.89 13.36 -25.97
CA ILE A 145 -11.49 13.76 -27.33
C ILE A 145 -9.97 13.61 -27.58
N LYS A 146 -9.18 13.10 -26.61
CA LYS A 146 -7.73 12.96 -26.81
C LYS A 146 -7.41 11.97 -27.93
N ASP A 147 -6.38 12.27 -28.73
CA ASP A 147 -5.93 11.39 -29.81
C ASP A 147 -5.13 10.19 -29.28
N THR A 148 -4.37 10.38 -28.21
CA THR A 148 -3.61 9.31 -27.54
C THR A 148 -3.80 9.45 -26.05
N TYR A 149 -3.86 8.31 -25.36
CA TYR A 149 -3.96 8.27 -23.91
C TYR A 149 -2.94 7.28 -23.37
N ALA A 150 -2.02 7.75 -22.51
CA ALA A 150 -1.00 6.92 -21.88
C ALA A 150 -1.39 6.55 -20.45
N LEU A 151 -0.73 5.53 -19.91
CA LEU A 151 -0.87 5.13 -18.51
C LEU A 151 -0.58 6.30 -17.55
N GLU A 152 0.39 7.13 -17.91
CA GLU A 152 0.79 8.34 -17.19
C GLU A 152 -0.39 9.30 -16.97
N ASP A 153 -1.25 9.49 -17.98
CA ASP A 153 -2.40 10.40 -17.93
C ASP A 153 -3.48 9.97 -16.91
N VAL A 154 -3.68 8.66 -16.71
CA VAL A 154 -4.67 8.14 -15.75
C VAL A 154 -4.04 7.78 -14.41
N SER A 155 -2.71 7.64 -14.36
CA SER A 155 -1.98 7.23 -13.16
C SER A 155 -2.30 8.12 -11.95
N GLU A 156 -2.38 9.44 -12.13
CA GLU A 156 -2.71 10.36 -11.03
C GLU A 156 -4.09 10.12 -10.44
N ARG A 157 -5.07 9.76 -11.28
CA ARG A 157 -6.42 9.43 -10.86
C ARG A 157 -6.43 8.11 -10.09
N ILE A 158 -5.80 7.06 -10.62
CA ILE A 158 -5.69 5.75 -9.97
C ILE A 158 -4.99 5.89 -8.61
N LEU A 159 -3.86 6.60 -8.57
CA LEU A 159 -3.12 6.84 -7.34
C LEU A 159 -3.89 7.72 -6.36
N GLY A 160 -4.76 8.61 -6.85
CA GLY A 160 -5.69 9.40 -6.04
C GLY A 160 -6.62 8.53 -5.21
N GLU A 161 -7.24 7.51 -5.83
CA GLU A 161 -8.13 6.56 -5.15
C GLU A 161 -7.35 5.52 -4.32
N LEU A 162 -6.18 5.09 -4.77
CA LEU A 162 -5.36 4.11 -4.07
C LEU A 162 -4.87 4.61 -2.70
N ASN A 163 -4.41 5.87 -2.61
CA ASN A 163 -3.83 6.41 -1.38
C ASN A 163 -4.73 6.29 -0.14
N PRO A 164 -6.01 6.71 -0.16
CA PRO A 164 -6.91 6.55 0.99
C PRO A 164 -7.19 5.08 1.31
N ILE A 165 -7.36 4.21 0.30
CA ILE A 165 -7.58 2.76 0.51
C ILE A 165 -6.38 2.13 1.22
N VAL A 166 -5.15 2.47 0.80
CA VAL A 166 -3.92 1.98 1.45
C VAL A 166 -3.85 2.47 2.90
N ALA A 167 -4.17 3.74 3.15
CA ALA A 167 -4.17 4.30 4.49
C ALA A 167 -5.19 3.61 5.40
N GLU A 168 -6.41 3.39 4.92
CA GLU A 168 -7.46 2.69 5.65
C GLU A 168 -7.09 1.23 5.92
N ALA A 169 -6.58 0.50 4.93
CA ALA A 169 -6.18 -0.89 5.10
C ALA A 169 -5.04 -1.06 6.13
N ILE A 170 -4.09 -0.12 6.16
CA ILE A 170 -2.98 -0.12 7.10
C ILE A 170 -3.44 0.24 8.51
N LEU A 171 -4.29 1.27 8.67
CA LEU A 171 -4.78 1.72 9.97
C LEU A 171 -5.87 0.80 10.56
N GLY A 172 -6.70 0.20 9.72
CA GLY A 172 -7.77 -0.73 10.08
C GLY A 172 -7.28 -2.16 10.33
N GLY A 173 -6.02 -2.46 10.02
CA GLY A 173 -5.38 -3.71 10.34
C GLY A 173 -5.36 -3.94 11.86
N GLN A 174 -6.26 -4.79 12.35
CA GLN A 174 -6.51 -5.11 13.77
C GLN A 174 -5.29 -5.62 14.59
N GLY A 175 -4.07 -5.63 14.03
CA GLY A 175 -2.84 -6.12 14.67
C GLY A 175 -1.74 -5.07 14.92
N CYS A 176 -1.99 -3.78 14.65
CA CYS A 176 -0.98 -2.73 14.78
C CYS A 176 -0.89 -2.18 16.22
N ILE A 177 -0.40 -3.01 17.17
CA ILE A 177 -0.12 -2.57 18.54
C ILE A 177 1.31 -2.99 18.91
N GLY A 178 2.27 -2.08 18.78
CA GLY A 178 3.67 -2.26 19.22
C GLY A 178 4.70 -2.08 18.10
N VAL A 179 5.98 -2.27 18.42
CA VAL A 179 7.05 -2.56 17.42
C VAL A 179 6.65 -3.76 16.52
N ASN A 180 5.80 -4.65 17.03
CA ASN A 180 5.14 -5.73 16.29
C ASN A 180 4.24 -5.24 15.15
N ALA A 181 3.83 -3.97 15.11
CA ALA A 181 3.09 -3.42 13.99
C ALA A 181 3.93 -3.45 12.70
N LEU A 182 5.23 -3.15 12.79
CA LEU A 182 6.13 -3.14 11.62
C LEU A 182 6.34 -4.56 11.07
N LEU A 183 6.62 -5.52 11.97
CA LEU A 183 6.71 -6.94 11.62
C LEU A 183 5.35 -7.49 11.13
N GLY A 184 4.27 -7.05 11.75
CA GLY A 184 2.90 -7.43 11.42
C GLY A 184 2.49 -6.98 10.01
N LEU A 185 2.90 -5.78 9.58
CA LEU A 185 2.67 -5.29 8.22
C LEU A 185 3.42 -6.14 7.18
N GLN A 186 4.66 -6.52 7.47
CA GLN A 186 5.44 -7.40 6.59
C GLN A 186 4.83 -8.81 6.53
N MET A 187 4.48 -9.39 7.68
CA MET A 187 3.85 -10.72 7.76
C MET A 187 2.47 -10.77 7.07
N ASN A 188 1.69 -9.69 7.15
CA ASN A 188 0.35 -9.61 6.56
C ASN A 188 0.31 -8.90 5.21
N SER A 189 1.45 -8.55 4.63
CA SER A 189 1.56 -7.79 3.37
C SER A 189 0.74 -8.40 2.24
N ARG A 190 0.68 -9.73 2.11
CA ARG A 190 -0.14 -10.43 1.11
C ARG A 190 -1.65 -10.24 1.34
N LYS A 191 -2.11 -10.31 2.60
CA LYS A 191 -3.52 -10.12 2.94
C LYS A 191 -3.94 -8.66 2.72
N LEU A 192 -3.08 -7.72 3.12
CA LEU A 192 -3.27 -6.30 2.87
C LEU A 192 -3.32 -6.02 1.36
N SER A 193 -2.37 -6.56 0.61
CA SER A 193 -2.30 -6.38 -0.85
C SER A 193 -3.60 -6.85 -1.53
N LYS A 194 -4.12 -8.02 -1.13
CA LYS A 194 -5.39 -8.53 -1.65
C LYS A 194 -6.57 -7.63 -1.29
N THR A 195 -6.65 -7.18 -0.04
CA THR A 195 -7.75 -6.31 0.44
C THR A 195 -7.74 -4.97 -0.30
N ILE A 196 -6.56 -4.35 -0.43
CA ILE A 196 -6.39 -3.08 -1.16
C ILE A 196 -6.73 -3.26 -2.64
N GLY A 197 -6.27 -4.35 -3.26
CA GLY A 197 -6.57 -4.66 -4.66
C GLY A 197 -8.06 -4.82 -4.91
N GLU A 198 -8.78 -5.52 -4.01
CA GLU A 198 -10.24 -5.72 -4.11
C GLU A 198 -11.03 -4.42 -3.94
N GLU A 199 -10.65 -3.54 -3.01
CA GLU A 199 -11.31 -2.24 -2.85
C GLU A 199 -11.00 -1.30 -4.02
N LEU A 200 -9.74 -1.25 -4.47
CA LEU A 200 -9.37 -0.43 -5.63
C LEU A 200 -10.07 -0.90 -6.91
N ASP A 201 -10.23 -2.21 -7.11
CA ASP A 201 -10.95 -2.74 -8.27
C ASP A 201 -12.40 -2.26 -8.34
N LYS A 202 -13.07 -2.07 -7.19
CA LYS A 202 -14.44 -1.52 -7.13
C LYS A 202 -14.46 -0.06 -7.56
N GLU A 203 -13.52 0.75 -7.08
CA GLU A 203 -13.43 2.18 -7.45
C GLU A 203 -13.10 2.35 -8.94
N LEU A 204 -12.24 1.49 -9.48
CA LEU A 204 -11.84 1.54 -10.89
C LEU A 204 -12.93 1.01 -11.85
N PHE A 205 -13.86 0.19 -11.35
CA PHE A 205 -14.95 -0.37 -12.13
C PHE A 205 -15.76 0.71 -12.85
N ASP A 206 -16.08 1.79 -12.14
CA ASP A 206 -16.92 2.88 -12.67
C ASP A 206 -16.27 3.63 -13.83
N ILE A 207 -14.95 3.55 -13.98
CA ILE A 207 -14.19 4.20 -15.05
C ILE A 207 -13.74 3.20 -16.13
N GLY A 208 -14.17 1.94 -16.06
CA GLY A 208 -13.87 0.91 -17.06
C GLY A 208 -12.50 0.24 -16.91
N LEU A 209 -11.80 0.48 -15.81
CA LEU A 209 -10.52 -0.17 -15.48
C LEU A 209 -10.73 -1.26 -14.43
N GLY A 210 -9.75 -2.15 -14.30
CA GLY A 210 -9.72 -3.18 -13.28
C GLY A 210 -8.33 -3.45 -12.76
N VAL A 211 -8.26 -4.06 -11.58
CA VAL A 211 -7.02 -4.50 -10.94
C VAL A 211 -6.87 -6.00 -11.17
N ALA A 212 -5.83 -6.40 -11.92
CA ALA A 212 -5.50 -7.81 -12.12
C ALA A 212 -4.68 -8.36 -10.95
N ASP A 213 -3.72 -7.57 -10.47
CA ASP A 213 -2.90 -7.91 -9.31
C ASP A 213 -2.44 -6.64 -8.59
N PHE A 214 -2.24 -6.75 -7.28
CA PHE A 214 -1.71 -5.67 -6.47
C PHE A 214 -0.69 -6.25 -5.49
N THR A 215 0.47 -5.62 -5.41
CA THR A 215 1.56 -6.07 -4.54
C THR A 215 2.15 -4.90 -3.78
N ILE A 216 2.39 -5.12 -2.49
CA ILE A 216 3.24 -4.27 -1.66
C ILE A 216 4.65 -4.87 -1.66
N GLN A 217 5.63 -4.10 -2.09
CA GLN A 217 7.02 -4.54 -2.15
C GLN A 217 7.78 -4.15 -0.88
N ASN A 218 7.85 -2.85 -0.59
CA ASN A 218 8.60 -2.36 0.57
C ASN A 218 7.75 -1.43 1.44
N PHE A 219 8.13 -1.41 2.72
CA PHE A 219 7.69 -0.43 3.70
C PHE A 219 8.89 0.42 4.09
N ASN A 220 8.71 1.74 4.08
CA ASN A 220 9.75 2.73 4.34
C ASN A 220 9.50 3.39 5.70
N TYR A 221 10.51 3.37 6.56
CA TYR A 221 10.45 3.92 7.92
C TYR A 221 11.53 4.99 8.15
N PRO A 222 11.40 5.88 9.14
CA PRO A 222 12.49 6.74 9.58
C PRO A 222 13.65 5.90 10.13
N GLU A 223 14.88 6.39 9.96
CA GLU A 223 16.11 5.68 10.35
C GLU A 223 16.14 5.32 11.84
N GLU A 224 15.64 6.20 12.70
CA GLU A 224 15.55 5.98 14.15
C GLU A 224 14.69 4.76 14.48
N VAL A 225 13.56 4.60 13.78
CA VAL A 225 12.63 3.49 13.97
C VAL A 225 13.21 2.20 13.39
N GLN A 226 13.91 2.27 12.26
CA GLN A 226 14.61 1.12 11.68
C GLN A 226 15.64 0.57 12.65
N ARG A 227 16.50 1.43 13.22
CA ARG A 227 17.50 1.02 14.21
C ARG A 227 16.87 0.42 15.47
N MET A 228 15.75 0.98 15.94
CA MET A 228 15.03 0.39 17.08
C MET A 228 14.44 -0.99 16.73
N ALA A 229 13.84 -1.14 15.55
CA ALA A 229 13.30 -2.41 15.09
C ALA A 229 14.41 -3.48 14.94
N GLU A 230 15.56 -3.12 14.37
CA GLU A 230 16.74 -3.98 14.27
C GLU A 230 17.27 -4.37 15.65
N LYS A 231 17.32 -3.43 16.59
CA LYS A 231 17.75 -3.68 17.97
C LYS A 231 16.81 -4.66 18.69
N VAL A 232 15.50 -4.48 18.56
CA VAL A 232 14.48 -5.36 19.13
C VAL A 232 14.49 -6.74 18.45
N ALA A 233 14.65 -6.80 17.12
CA ALA A 233 14.80 -8.05 16.39
C ALA A 233 16.07 -8.81 16.83
N GLY A 234 17.19 -8.10 17.01
CA GLY A 234 18.43 -8.66 17.55
C GLY A 234 18.26 -9.19 18.98
N GLN A 235 17.52 -8.48 19.84
CA GLN A 235 17.18 -8.95 21.19
C GLN A 235 16.32 -10.22 21.17
N ALA A 236 15.30 -10.28 20.31
CA ALA A 236 14.43 -11.45 20.16
C ALA A 236 15.19 -12.65 19.59
N PHE A 237 16.13 -12.43 18.65
CA PHE A 237 16.95 -13.48 18.06
C PHE A 237 17.98 -14.04 19.05
N LEU A 238 18.51 -13.20 19.95
CA LEU A 238 19.53 -13.61 20.91
C LEU A 238 18.97 -14.38 22.10
N GLY A 239 17.65 -14.38 22.33
CA GLY A 239 16.90 -15.26 23.25
C GLY A 239 17.32 -15.27 24.73
N ASP A 240 18.41 -14.59 25.06
CA ASP A 240 19.16 -14.73 26.29
C ASP A 240 19.70 -13.35 26.65
N THR A 241 19.01 -12.67 27.57
CA THR A 241 19.26 -11.28 27.98
C THR A 241 20.73 -11.06 28.41
N ASN A 242 21.41 -12.12 28.85
CA ASN A 242 22.84 -12.12 29.17
C ASN A 242 23.74 -11.91 27.96
N LYS A 243 23.44 -12.50 26.80
CA LYS A 243 24.25 -12.31 25.58
C LYS A 243 24.09 -10.91 25.02
N TYR A 244 22.91 -10.31 25.18
CA TYR A 244 22.67 -8.93 24.75
C TYR A 244 23.47 -7.91 25.57
N ALA A 245 23.56 -8.09 26.89
CA ALA A 245 24.41 -7.25 27.73
C ALA A 245 25.89 -7.38 27.33
N THR A 246 26.36 -8.60 27.04
CA THR A 246 27.73 -8.84 26.58
C THR A 246 27.99 -8.26 25.18
N ILE A 247 27.03 -8.32 24.26
CA ILE A 247 27.17 -7.76 22.91
C ILE A 247 27.06 -6.24 22.93
N ALA A 248 26.13 -5.64 23.67
CA ALA A 248 26.06 -4.18 23.82
C ALA A 248 27.29 -3.61 24.55
N MET A 249 27.87 -4.37 25.48
CA MET A 249 29.14 -4.05 26.13
C MET A 249 30.33 -4.24 25.16
N ALA A 250 30.28 -5.24 24.27
CA ALA A 250 31.29 -5.45 23.24
C ALA A 250 31.22 -4.38 22.13
N ASP A 251 30.03 -4.01 21.65
CA ASP A 251 29.80 -2.90 20.71
C ASP A 251 30.21 -1.56 21.34
N GLY A 252 29.97 -1.37 22.65
CA GLY A 252 30.46 -0.22 23.40
C GLY A 252 31.98 -0.20 23.56
N MET A 253 32.63 -1.37 23.58
CA MET A 253 34.10 -1.50 23.52
C MET A 253 34.64 -1.29 22.11
N GLU A 254 33.92 -1.69 21.06
CA GLU A 254 34.34 -1.57 19.66
C GLU A 254 34.14 -0.14 19.12
N ALA A 255 33.09 0.57 19.56
CA ALA A 255 32.89 1.99 19.31
C ALA A 255 33.80 2.91 20.17
N GLY A 256 34.58 2.33 21.09
CA GLY A 256 35.35 3.01 22.13
C GLY A 256 36.72 3.53 21.71
N GLY A 257 36.77 4.40 20.71
CA GLY A 257 37.92 5.27 20.48
C GLY A 257 37.99 6.37 21.55
N ASP A 258 39.11 6.41 22.29
CA ASP A 258 39.63 7.54 23.08
C ASP A 258 39.02 7.87 24.46
N ASN A 259 37.99 7.17 24.97
CA ASN A 259 37.42 7.44 26.31
C ASN A 259 37.51 6.28 27.33
N MET A 260 38.36 5.29 27.05
CA MET A 260 38.57 4.06 27.84
C MET A 260 39.13 4.29 29.25
N GLY A 261 39.89 5.37 29.47
CA GLY A 261 40.49 5.68 30.77
C GLY A 261 39.48 6.10 31.84
N ALA A 262 38.40 6.80 31.45
CA ALA A 262 37.40 7.29 32.38
C ALA A 262 36.38 6.21 32.78
N MET A 263 35.95 5.38 31.83
CA MET A 263 34.96 4.32 32.09
C MET A 263 35.56 3.10 32.80
N GLY A 264 36.81 2.74 32.51
CA GLY A 264 37.54 1.68 33.21
C GLY A 264 37.79 2.02 34.69
N ALA A 265 38.07 3.30 34.99
CA ALA A 265 38.20 3.78 36.36
C ALA A 265 36.85 3.74 37.12
N GLN A 266 35.74 4.05 36.44
CA GLN A 266 34.40 4.04 37.04
C GLN A 266 33.89 2.62 37.29
N MET A 267 34.20 1.66 36.41
CA MET A 267 33.85 0.25 36.58
C MET A 267 34.72 -0.43 37.64
N ALA A 268 36.03 -0.12 37.71
CA ALA A 268 36.91 -0.60 38.77
C ALA A 268 36.47 -0.09 40.16
N MET A 269 36.04 1.16 40.25
CA MET A 269 35.52 1.74 41.48
C MET A 269 34.17 1.12 41.90
N GLY A 270 33.30 0.80 40.93
CA GLY A 270 32.03 0.10 41.19
C GLY A 270 32.22 -1.35 41.68
N MET A 271 33.20 -2.07 41.14
CA MET A 271 33.50 -3.45 41.54
C MET A 271 34.12 -3.52 42.95
N GLN A 272 34.95 -2.54 43.31
CA GLN A 272 35.54 -2.42 44.65
C GLN A 272 34.49 -2.02 45.71
N MET A 273 33.52 -1.18 45.35
CA MET A 273 32.40 -0.80 46.21
C MET A 273 31.41 -1.97 46.42
N ALA A 274 31.18 -2.78 45.39
CA ALA A 274 30.36 -3.99 45.49
C ALA A 274 30.97 -5.05 46.42
N GLN A 275 32.29 -5.20 46.41
CA GLN A 275 33.00 -6.11 47.33
C GLN A 275 32.95 -5.64 48.79
N GLN A 276 32.94 -4.32 49.04
CA GLN A 276 32.78 -3.78 50.39
C GLN A 276 31.34 -3.94 50.93
N MET A 277 30.31 -3.90 50.07
CA MET A 277 28.93 -4.15 50.49
C MET A 277 28.60 -5.64 50.65
N ALA A 278 29.24 -6.53 49.91
CA ALA A 278 29.03 -7.97 50.06
C ALA A 278 29.69 -8.55 51.33
N GLY A 279 30.74 -7.90 51.85
CA GLY A 279 31.45 -8.35 53.06
C GLY A 279 30.74 -8.06 54.38
N SER A 280 29.75 -7.17 54.41
CA SER A 280 29.05 -6.76 55.65
C SER A 280 27.78 -7.56 55.96
N MET A 281 27.39 -8.52 55.11
CA MET A 281 26.14 -9.28 55.28
C MET A 281 26.34 -10.74 55.77
N ALA A 282 27.60 -11.16 56.02
CA ALA A 282 27.91 -12.52 56.46
C ALA A 282 28.31 -12.55 57.94
N GLN A 283 27.32 -12.52 58.84
CA GLN A 283 27.54 -12.93 60.23
C GLN A 283 26.38 -13.85 60.69
N PRO A 284 26.66 -15.08 61.15
CA PRO A 284 25.63 -16.09 61.43
C PRO A 284 25.01 -15.92 62.82
N GLN A 285 23.69 -16.08 62.90
CA GLN A 285 22.86 -15.86 64.09
C GLN A 285 22.46 -17.20 64.73
N GLN A 286 22.74 -17.37 66.04
CA GLN A 286 22.31 -18.49 66.89
C GLN A 286 20.82 -18.39 67.29
N PRO A 287 20.13 -19.51 67.57
CA PRO A 287 18.69 -19.52 67.85
C PRO A 287 18.35 -19.55 69.35
N ALA A 288 17.37 -18.74 69.78
CA ALA A 288 16.72 -18.87 71.10
C ALA A 288 15.24 -18.43 71.07
N ALA A 289 14.39 -19.44 71.34
CA ALA A 289 13.07 -19.51 72.02
C ALA A 289 11.98 -18.41 71.92
N PRO A 290 10.69 -18.81 72.03
CA PRO A 290 9.56 -18.08 71.46
C PRO A 290 8.76 -17.28 72.50
N GLN A 291 8.26 -16.09 72.13
CA GLN A 291 7.22 -15.43 72.92
C GLN A 291 6.27 -14.54 72.10
N GLN A 292 5.01 -15.00 72.11
CA GLN A 292 3.72 -14.31 72.04
C GLN A 292 3.41 -13.23 70.98
N ALA A 293 2.33 -13.52 70.27
CA ALA A 293 1.75 -12.78 69.17
C ALA A 293 0.86 -11.60 69.60
N ALA A 294 0.98 -10.49 68.87
CA ALA A 294 -0.06 -9.51 68.58
C ALA A 294 0.13 -9.00 67.14
N PRO A 295 -0.91 -8.89 66.29
CA PRO A 295 -0.75 -8.71 64.85
C PRO A 295 -0.86 -7.24 64.38
N ALA A 296 -0.01 -6.85 63.42
CA ALA A 296 -0.15 -5.71 62.51
C ALA A 296 0.81 -5.95 61.32
N ALA A 297 0.56 -5.66 60.05
CA ALA A 297 -0.59 -5.10 59.34
C ALA A 297 -0.43 -5.51 57.85
N ALA A 298 -1.55 -5.68 57.14
CA ALA A 298 -1.60 -5.82 55.68
C ALA A 298 -1.81 -4.44 55.00
N PRO A 299 -1.42 -4.24 53.73
CA PRO A 299 -2.00 -3.18 52.91
C PRO A 299 -3.46 -3.52 52.58
N ALA A 300 -4.37 -2.69 53.08
CA ALA A 300 -5.81 -2.70 52.82
C ALA A 300 -6.17 -1.52 51.91
N GLY A 301 -6.92 -1.77 50.85
CA GLY A 301 -7.45 -0.73 49.96
C GLY A 301 -8.87 -1.04 49.54
N ASP A 302 -9.85 -0.93 50.44
CA ASP A 302 -11.24 -1.31 50.15
C ASP A 302 -12.30 -0.42 50.84
N ARG A 303 -12.16 0.92 50.86
CA ARG A 303 -13.25 1.81 51.34
C ARG A 303 -13.55 2.94 50.37
N PHE A 304 -14.83 3.18 50.12
CA PHE A 304 -15.33 4.17 49.17
C PHE A 304 -15.78 5.44 49.89
N CYS A 305 -15.35 6.60 49.42
CA CYS A 305 -15.83 7.88 49.94
C CYS A 305 -17.13 8.29 49.21
N PRO A 306 -18.29 8.40 49.88
CA PRO A 306 -19.56 8.75 49.23
C PRO A 306 -19.60 10.20 48.74
N ASN A 307 -18.79 11.10 49.32
CA ASN A 307 -18.74 12.51 48.92
C ASN A 307 -17.81 12.75 47.71
N CYS A 308 -16.60 12.18 47.74
CA CYS A 308 -15.61 12.35 46.66
C CYS A 308 -15.70 11.30 45.55
N ARG A 309 -16.50 10.24 45.75
CA ARG A 309 -16.66 9.10 44.83
C ARG A 309 -15.34 8.45 44.40
N LYS A 310 -14.41 8.28 45.34
CA LYS A 310 -13.09 7.66 45.12
C LYS A 310 -12.81 6.59 46.17
N MET A 311 -12.04 5.58 45.78
CA MET A 311 -11.51 4.57 46.69
C MET A 311 -10.35 5.17 47.48
N VAL A 312 -10.38 5.02 48.80
CA VAL A 312 -9.38 5.58 49.71
C VAL A 312 -9.01 4.57 50.79
N ALA A 313 -7.78 4.65 51.28
CA ALA A 313 -7.30 3.82 52.37
C ALA A 313 -7.50 4.55 53.71
N GLY A 314 -8.40 4.05 54.55
CA GLY A 314 -8.68 4.60 55.89
C GLY A 314 -10.15 4.90 56.12
N LYS A 315 -10.56 5.06 57.39
CA LYS A 315 -11.95 5.34 57.80
C LYS A 315 -12.45 6.73 57.44
N PHE A 316 -11.56 7.67 57.13
CA PHE A 316 -11.92 9.04 56.74
C PHE A 316 -11.22 9.39 55.44
N CYS A 317 -11.93 10.09 54.56
CA CYS A 317 -11.39 10.52 53.28
C CYS A 317 -10.34 11.63 53.50
N PRO A 318 -9.11 11.48 52.97
CA PRO A 318 -8.07 12.50 53.14
C PRO A 318 -8.40 13.83 52.44
N ASP A 319 -9.24 13.80 51.40
CA ASP A 319 -9.58 15.00 50.62
C ASP A 319 -10.71 15.84 51.24
N CYS A 320 -11.65 15.20 51.97
CA CYS A 320 -12.86 15.88 52.46
C CYS A 320 -13.25 15.58 53.91
N GLY A 321 -12.50 14.71 54.60
CA GLY A 321 -12.73 14.35 56.01
C GLY A 321 -14.00 13.53 56.29
N THR A 322 -14.78 13.15 55.27
CA THR A 322 -16.01 12.35 55.44
C THR A 322 -15.66 10.89 55.74
N GLU A 323 -16.45 10.24 56.61
CA GLU A 323 -16.27 8.82 56.94
C GLU A 323 -16.50 7.94 55.68
N THR A 324 -15.62 6.96 55.47
CA THR A 324 -15.59 6.11 54.29
C THR A 324 -16.37 4.82 54.57
N VAL A 325 -17.15 4.38 53.59
CA VAL A 325 -17.97 3.16 53.67
C VAL A 325 -17.33 2.03 52.89
#